data_AF-A0A9E5QQ50-F1
#
_entry.id   AF-A0A9E5QQ50-F1
#
_cell.length_a   1.000
_cell.length_b   1.000
_cell.length_c   1.000
_cell.angle_alpha   90.00
_cell.angle_beta   90.00
_cell.angle_gamma   90.00
#
_symmetry.space_group_name_H-M   'P 1'
#
loop_
_entity.id
_entity.type
_entity.pdbx_description
1 polymer ?
#
loop_
_entity_poly.entity_id
_entity_poly.type
_entity_poly.pdbx_seq_one_letter_code
_entity_poly.pdbx_strand_id
1 'polypeptide(L)'
;MPGCLGLRSRIAHYPVGDDVARQVLGNLDIPAALAPDPDPGKVRLDVRQVIRAQCLNLGIPAHQISIAPHCTYSDHEHFFSYRRQQQRPLSVQWSGIGLNH
;
A
#
# COMPACT_ATOMS: atom_id res chain seq x y z
N MET A 1 -10.63 12.17 15.14
CA MET A 1 -10.13 12.20 13.75
C MET A 1 -9.58 10.81 13.43
N PRO A 2 -10.14 10.07 12.48
CA PRO A 2 -9.51 8.82 12.04
C PRO A 2 -8.15 9.15 11.40
N GLY A 3 -7.13 8.38 11.75
CA GLY A 3 -5.83 8.42 11.07
C GLY A 3 -6.01 8.00 9.60
N CYS A 4 -5.56 8.86 8.70
CA CYS A 4 -5.62 8.60 7.27
C CYS A 4 -4.30 7.99 6.81
N LEU A 5 -4.33 6.74 6.36
CA LEU A 5 -3.14 6.08 5.82
C LEU A 5 -3.14 6.24 4.29
N GLY A 6 -2.24 7.08 3.77
CA GLY A 6 -2.20 7.51 2.37
C GLY A 6 -1.69 6.48 1.35
N LEU A 7 -1.81 5.18 1.61
CA LEU A 7 -1.28 4.14 0.72
C LEU A 7 -2.31 3.70 -0.30
N ARG A 8 -2.00 3.94 -1.57
CA ARG A 8 -2.95 3.87 -2.68
C ARG A 8 -2.70 2.67 -3.61
N SER A 9 -1.56 2.00 -3.57
CA SER A 9 -1.31 0.88 -4.49
C SER A 9 -2.21 -0.33 -4.18
N ARG A 10 -3.06 -0.74 -5.13
CA ARG A 10 -3.88 -1.97 -5.06
C ARG A 10 -3.00 -3.20 -5.27
N ILE A 11 -3.40 -4.32 -4.65
CA ILE A 11 -2.76 -5.64 -4.78
C ILE A 11 -2.41 -6.01 -6.22
N ALA A 12 -3.33 -5.73 -7.17
CA ALA A 12 -3.16 -6.05 -8.59
C ALA A 12 -1.91 -5.43 -9.25
N HIS A 13 -1.35 -4.37 -8.67
CA HIS A 13 -0.23 -3.61 -9.28
C HIS A 13 1.04 -3.61 -8.41
N TYR A 14 1.12 -4.52 -7.43
CA TYR A 14 2.25 -4.60 -6.52
C TYR A 14 2.89 -5.99 -6.47
N PRO A 15 3.42 -6.52 -7.59
CA PRO A 15 4.30 -7.68 -7.55
C PRO A 15 5.56 -7.37 -6.75
N VAL A 16 5.96 -8.33 -5.93
CA VAL A 16 7.19 -8.38 -5.13
C VAL A 16 7.75 -9.81 -5.17
N GLY A 17 9.04 -9.96 -4.88
CA GLY A 17 9.63 -11.29 -4.70
C GLY A 17 9.07 -11.99 -3.47
N ASP A 18 9.10 -13.33 -3.48
CA ASP A 18 8.65 -14.14 -2.35
C ASP A 18 9.39 -13.83 -1.04
N ASP A 19 10.68 -13.48 -1.13
CA ASP A 19 11.50 -13.05 0.00
C ASP A 19 10.96 -11.78 0.65
N VAL A 20 10.64 -10.76 -0.15
CA VAL A 20 10.04 -9.51 0.30
C VAL A 20 8.68 -9.76 0.94
N ALA A 21 7.85 -10.59 0.31
CA ALA A 21 6.54 -10.95 0.85
C ALA A 21 6.67 -11.61 2.23
N ARG A 22 7.58 -12.59 2.39
CA ARG A 22 7.83 -13.24 3.68
C ARG A 22 8.32 -12.25 4.74
N GLN A 23 9.23 -11.36 4.38
CA GLN A 23 9.75 -10.37 5.33
C GLN A 23 8.66 -9.38 5.79
N VAL A 24 7.84 -8.91 4.85
CA VAL A 24 6.77 -7.93 5.14
C VAL A 24 5.64 -8.57 5.96
N LEU A 25 5.30 -9.82 5.66
CA LEU A 25 4.28 -10.54 6.41
C LEU A 25 4.79 -10.95 7.78
N GLY A 26 6.03 -11.43 7.92
CA GLY A 26 6.61 -11.78 9.22
C GLY A 26 5.66 -12.65 10.05
N ASN A 27 5.14 -12.08 11.16
CA ASN A 27 4.20 -12.74 12.07
C ASN A 27 2.72 -12.32 11.84
N LEU A 28 2.44 -11.57 10.78
CA LEU A 28 1.09 -11.13 10.42
C LEU A 28 0.37 -12.26 9.66
N ASP A 29 -0.65 -12.84 10.29
CA ASP A 29 -1.53 -13.78 9.62
C ASP A 29 -2.64 -13.03 8.87
N ILE A 30 -2.33 -12.62 7.63
CA ILE A 30 -3.24 -11.87 6.75
C ILE A 30 -3.26 -12.46 5.33
N PRO A 31 -3.92 -13.61 5.12
CA PRO A 31 -3.96 -14.28 3.82
C PRO A 31 -4.50 -13.37 2.69
N ALA A 32 -5.44 -12.49 3.02
CA ALA A 32 -6.03 -11.53 2.07
C ALA A 32 -5.05 -10.46 1.55
N ALA A 33 -3.83 -10.37 2.12
CA ALA A 33 -2.79 -9.46 1.64
C ALA A 33 -1.98 -10.04 0.48
N LEU A 34 -2.17 -11.32 0.10
CA LEU A 34 -1.45 -11.96 -0.99
C LEU A 34 -2.37 -12.41 -2.11
N ALA A 35 -1.87 -12.32 -3.34
CA ALA A 35 -2.47 -12.91 -4.53
C ALA A 35 -1.36 -13.50 -5.42
N PRO A 36 -1.67 -14.53 -6.23
CA PRO A 36 -0.70 -15.10 -7.16
C PRO A 36 -0.28 -14.06 -8.21
N ASP A 37 0.98 -14.14 -8.64
CA ASP A 37 1.51 -13.40 -9.78
C ASP A 37 1.86 -14.36 -10.92
N PRO A 38 1.68 -13.98 -12.21
CA PRO A 38 2.05 -14.82 -13.33
C PRO A 38 3.57 -15.03 -13.47
N ASP A 39 4.40 -14.13 -12.94
CA ASP A 39 5.85 -14.28 -12.96
C ASP A 39 6.30 -15.27 -11.87
N PRO A 40 7.07 -16.33 -12.20
CA PRO A 40 7.61 -17.24 -11.20
C PRO A 40 8.46 -16.54 -10.14
N GLY A 41 8.29 -16.94 -8.88
CA GLY A 41 9.02 -16.37 -7.73
C GLY A 41 8.51 -15.00 -7.26
N LYS A 42 7.36 -14.55 -7.78
CA LYS A 42 6.68 -13.34 -7.34
C LYS A 42 5.28 -13.62 -6.82
N VAL A 43 4.85 -12.73 -5.94
CA VAL A 43 3.47 -12.62 -5.46
C VAL A 43 3.03 -11.17 -5.48
N ARG A 44 1.72 -10.97 -5.56
CA ARG A 44 1.09 -9.65 -5.46
C ARG A 44 0.74 -9.34 -4.02
N LEU A 45 1.19 -8.20 -3.52
CA LEU A 45 1.04 -7.79 -2.12
C LEU A 45 0.09 -6.60 -1.96
N ASP A 46 -0.96 -6.73 -1.14
CA ASP A 46 -1.77 -5.57 -0.70
C ASP A 46 -1.10 -4.89 0.50
N VAL A 47 -0.24 -3.91 0.20
CA VAL A 47 0.45 -3.11 1.22
C VAL A 47 -0.54 -2.39 2.16
N ARG A 48 -1.77 -2.12 1.72
CA ARG A 48 -2.78 -1.45 2.56
C ARG A 48 -3.29 -2.37 3.66
N GLN A 49 -3.48 -3.66 3.33
CA GLN A 49 -3.91 -4.65 4.31
C GLN A 49 -2.80 -4.94 5.33
N VAL A 50 -1.56 -5.02 4.86
CA VAL A 50 -0.38 -5.15 5.73
C VAL A 50 -0.36 -4.03 6.77
N ILE A 51 -0.47 -2.78 6.32
CA ILE A 51 -0.30 -1.65 7.25
C ILE A 51 -1.53 -1.49 8.14
N ARG A 52 -2.74 -1.80 7.66
CA ARG A 52 -3.92 -1.91 8.52
C ARG A 52 -3.69 -2.94 9.63
N ALA A 53 -3.16 -4.12 9.31
CA ALA A 53 -2.87 -5.15 10.31
C ALA A 53 -1.80 -4.70 11.32
N GLN A 54 -0.73 -4.04 10.85
CA GLN A 54 0.29 -3.45 11.74
C GLN A 54 -0.32 -2.41 12.68
N CYS A 55 -1.18 -1.50 12.20
CA CYS A 55 -1.88 -0.52 13.04
C CYS A 55 -2.79 -1.18 14.08
N LEU A 56 -3.54 -2.21 13.70
CA LEU A 56 -4.39 -2.96 14.63
C LEU A 56 -3.57 -3.65 15.72
N ASN A 57 -2.44 -4.26 15.36
CA ASN A 57 -1.53 -4.89 16.33
C ASN A 57 -0.87 -3.88 17.28
N LEU A 58 -0.73 -2.62 16.87
CA LEU A 58 -0.29 -1.52 17.72
C LEU A 58 -1.42 -0.96 18.61
N GLY A 59 -2.62 -1.53 18.55
CA GLY A 59 -3.77 -1.12 19.37
C GLY A 59 -4.58 0.04 18.79
N ILE A 60 -4.32 0.47 17.55
CA ILE A 60 -5.13 1.51 16.90
C ILE A 60 -6.49 0.89 16.55
N PRO A 61 -7.62 1.41 17.07
CA PRO A 61 -8.93 0.88 16.77
C PRO A 61 -9.25 0.96 15.28
N ALA A 62 -9.90 -0.08 14.74
CA ALA A 62 -10.24 -0.16 13.32
C ALA A 62 -11.03 1.06 12.81
N HIS A 63 -11.92 1.62 13.63
CA HIS A 63 -12.73 2.81 13.28
C HIS A 63 -11.89 4.10 13.19
N GLN A 64 -10.66 4.10 13.71
CA GLN A 64 -9.70 5.20 13.56
C GLN A 64 -8.74 4.98 12.39
N ILE A 65 -8.90 3.92 11.60
CA ILE A 65 -8.05 3.63 10.44
C ILE A 65 -8.89 3.80 9.18
N SER A 66 -8.50 4.73 8.31
CA SER A 66 -9.12 4.88 6.99
C SER A 66 -8.12 4.51 5.88
N ILE A 67 -8.55 3.60 5.00
CA ILE A 67 -7.80 3.24 3.79
C ILE A 67 -8.36 4.05 2.62
N ALA A 68 -7.50 4.78 1.92
CA ALA A 68 -7.91 5.51 0.72
C ALA A 68 -8.41 4.55 -0.38
N PRO A 69 -9.54 4.85 -1.05
CA PRO A 69 -10.08 3.97 -2.09
C PRO A 69 -9.30 4.05 -3.41
N HIS A 70 -8.51 5.11 -3.61
CA HIS A 70 -7.81 5.41 -4.86
C HIS A 70 -6.58 4.53 -5.07
N CYS A 71 -6.27 4.28 -6.34
CA CYS A 71 -5.04 3.60 -6.73
C CYS A 71 -4.16 4.40 -7.67
N THR A 72 -2.96 4.77 -7.23
CA THR A 72 -2.02 5.61 -7.99
C THR A 72 -1.67 5.04 -9.36
N TYR A 73 -1.69 3.70 -9.50
CA TYR A 73 -1.46 3.03 -10.77
C TYR A 73 -2.65 3.17 -11.75
N SER A 74 -3.89 2.93 -11.27
CA SER A 74 -5.10 2.95 -12.12
C SER A 74 -5.63 4.36 -12.38
N ASP A 75 -5.52 5.23 -11.39
CA ASP A 75 -6.10 6.58 -11.37
C ASP A 75 -5.07 7.59 -11.91
N HIS A 76 -4.93 7.56 -13.23
CA HIS A 76 -3.88 8.24 -13.97
C HIS A 76 -4.12 9.74 -14.14
N GLU A 77 -5.37 10.18 -14.05
CA GLU A 77 -5.74 11.61 -14.11
C GLU A 77 -5.36 12.36 -12.83
N HIS A 78 -5.35 11.66 -11.68
CA HIS A 78 -5.14 12.29 -10.37
C HIS A 78 -3.79 11.94 -9.73
N PHE A 79 -3.10 10.87 -10.18
CA PHE A 79 -1.88 10.39 -9.52
C PHE A 79 -0.72 10.04 -10.44
N PHE A 80 0.48 10.43 -9.99
CA PHE A 80 1.73 9.92 -10.53
C PHE A 80 1.97 8.48 -10.07
N SER A 81 2.49 7.65 -10.97
CA SER A 81 2.84 6.27 -10.68
C SER A 81 4.20 5.95 -11.28
N TYR A 82 5.17 5.73 -10.40
CA TYR A 82 6.51 5.31 -10.79
C TYR A 82 6.49 4.06 -11.67
N ARG A 83 5.74 3.03 -11.25
CA ARG A 83 5.62 1.76 -11.97
C ARG A 83 5.06 1.92 -13.39
N ARG A 84 4.20 2.92 -13.61
CA ARG A 84 3.59 3.19 -14.93
C ARG A 84 4.54 3.97 -15.83
N GLN A 85 5.13 5.05 -15.30
CA GLN A 85 5.80 6.03 -16.14
C GLN A 85 7.25 5.65 -16.45
N GLN A 86 7.98 4.94 -15.56
CA GLN A 86 9.40 4.55 -15.73
C GLN A 86 10.34 5.69 -16.20
N GLN A 87 9.89 6.95 -16.18
CA GLN A 87 10.55 8.11 -16.78
C GLN A 87 11.40 8.85 -15.74
N ARG A 88 12.44 9.53 -16.24
CA ARG A 88 13.27 10.48 -15.49
C ARG A 88 13.17 11.87 -16.14
N PRO A 89 13.04 12.97 -15.37
CA PRO A 89 12.99 13.01 -13.91
C PRO A 89 11.67 12.46 -13.34
N LEU A 90 11.76 11.93 -12.13
CA LEU A 90 10.64 11.29 -11.43
C LEU A 90 9.67 12.33 -10.90
N SER A 91 8.40 12.22 -11.28
CA SER A 91 7.33 12.99 -10.64
C SER A 91 6.97 12.36 -9.29
N VAL A 92 6.90 13.18 -8.24
CA VAL A 92 6.59 12.75 -6.87
C VAL A 92 5.32 13.43 -6.36
N GLN A 93 4.71 12.83 -5.34
CA GLN A 93 3.54 13.39 -4.64
C GLN A 93 3.84 13.49 -3.15
N TRP A 94 3.37 14.57 -2.51
CA TRP A 94 3.60 14.83 -1.08
C TRP A 94 2.30 14.72 -0.28
N SER A 95 2.39 14.24 0.95
CA SER A 95 1.31 14.31 1.94
C SER A 95 1.72 15.22 3.09
N GLY A 96 0.92 16.22 3.42
CA GLY A 96 1.16 17.11 4.56
C GLY A 96 0.15 16.87 5.69
N ILE A 97 0.63 16.99 6.93
CA ILE A 97 -0.18 17.02 8.15
C ILE A 97 0.26 18.22 8.98
N GLY A 98 -0.70 18.96 9.54
CA GLY A 98 -0.42 20.15 10.33
C GLY A 98 -1.57 20.44 11.29
N LEU A 99 -1.26 21.17 12.35
CA LEU A 99 -2.25 21.74 13.26
C LEU A 99 -2.48 23.19 12.84
N ASN A 100 -3.74 23.61 12.75
CA ASN A 100 -4.05 25.02 12.61
C ASN A 100 -4.25 25.58 14.02
N HIS A 101 -3.37 26.49 14.43
CA HIS A 101 -3.45 27.18 15.72
C HIS A 101 -4.36 28.41 15.62
#